data_AF-A0A174NPN1-F1
#
_entry.id   AF-A0A174NPN1-F1
#
_cell.length_a   1.000
_cell.length_b   1.000
_cell.length_c   1.000
_cell.angle_alpha   90.00
_cell.angle_beta   90.00
_cell.angle_gamma   90.00
#
_symmetry.space_group_name_H-M   'P 1'
#
loop_
_entity.id
_entity.type
_entity.pdbx_description
1 polymer ?
#
loop_
_entity_poly.entity_id
_entity_poly.type
_entity_poly.pdbx_seq_one_letter_code
_entity_poly.pdbx_strand_id
1 'polypeptide(L)'
;MEIIYRANDGTEFRNQIDCLIHERMSNLSHNEVINVKLAFFDVTKKLAKKYYNEDLDEIDFSILDFAKYIESIVYDNYSEHFGKLNQLKSEMECIIHESKHSDMIMREFDFDKARRKAEIRHNFADALSKYEGDEIAKKLEFTLWKNDLCELARLHKADLFRTKIEDLLTTDNFHELCARFAKGDYYIYAEQD
;
A
#
# COMPACT_ATOMS: atom_id res chain seq x y z
N MET A 1 -17.93 -0.04 13.42
CA MET A 1 -18.97 0.27 12.41
C MET A 1 -18.34 -0.04 11.06
N GLU A 2 -18.83 -1.04 10.36
CA GLU A 2 -18.27 -1.47 9.06
C GLU A 2 -18.82 -0.54 7.97
N ILE A 3 -17.95 0.10 7.19
CA ILE A 3 -18.36 0.94 6.06
C ILE A 3 -18.62 0.00 4.88
N ILE A 4 -19.88 -0.04 4.41
CA ILE A 4 -20.28 -0.80 3.23
C ILE A 4 -20.38 0.16 2.04
N TYR A 5 -19.60 -0.10 0.99
CA TYR A 5 -19.66 0.61 -0.27
C TYR A 5 -20.64 -0.11 -1.19
N ARG A 6 -21.57 0.60 -1.82
CA ARG A 6 -22.60 0.00 -2.68
C ARG A 6 -22.45 0.55 -4.10
N ALA A 7 -22.29 -0.35 -5.07
CA ALA A 7 -22.21 -0.02 -6.47
C ALA A 7 -23.58 0.38 -7.05
N ASN A 8 -23.59 1.01 -8.23
CA ASN A 8 -24.81 1.43 -8.94
C ASN A 8 -25.83 0.30 -9.18
N ASP A 9 -25.40 -0.96 -9.26
CA ASP A 9 -26.27 -2.14 -9.43
C ASP A 9 -26.80 -2.72 -8.11
N GLY A 10 -26.41 -2.13 -6.97
CA GLY A 10 -26.79 -2.57 -5.63
C GLY A 10 -25.83 -3.56 -4.98
N THR A 11 -24.76 -3.98 -5.66
CA THR A 11 -23.74 -4.89 -5.10
C THR A 11 -22.95 -4.21 -3.99
N GLU A 12 -22.74 -4.91 -2.88
CA GLU A 12 -22.06 -4.39 -1.69
C GLU A 12 -20.62 -4.87 -1.59
N PHE A 13 -19.71 -3.96 -1.22
CA PHE A 13 -18.28 -4.16 -1.08
C PHE A 13 -17.79 -3.61 0.26
N ARG A 14 -16.75 -4.23 0.81
CA ARG A 14 -16.13 -3.80 2.08
C ARG A 14 -15.08 -2.71 1.89
N ASN A 15 -14.66 -2.44 0.66
CA ASN A 15 -13.73 -1.37 0.34
C ASN A 15 -14.22 -0.57 -0.87
N GLN A 16 -13.76 0.67 -0.97
CA GLN A 16 -14.14 1.58 -2.05
C GLN A 16 -13.53 1.17 -3.40
N ILE A 17 -12.33 0.58 -3.37
CA ILE A 17 -11.55 0.24 -4.57
C ILE A 17 -12.26 -0.88 -5.34
N ASP A 18 -12.64 -1.97 -4.70
CA ASP A 18 -13.41 -3.07 -5.26
C ASP A 18 -14.78 -2.60 -5.77
N CYS A 19 -15.44 -1.69 -5.05
CA CYS A 19 -16.69 -1.08 -5.52
C CYS A 19 -16.48 -0.30 -6.84
N LEU A 20 -15.44 0.54 -6.91
CA LEU A 20 -15.11 1.31 -8.11
C LEU A 20 -14.67 0.40 -9.27
N ILE A 21 -13.88 -0.64 -8.98
CA ILE A 21 -13.47 -1.65 -9.96
C ILE A 21 -14.71 -2.37 -10.50
N HIS A 22 -15.62 -2.80 -9.63
CA HIS A 22 -16.86 -3.45 -10.03
C HIS A 22 -17.70 -2.55 -10.93
N GLU A 23 -17.88 -1.28 -10.58
CA GLU A 23 -18.61 -0.33 -11.43
C GLU A 23 -17.94 -0.15 -12.79
N ARG A 24 -16.61 -0.06 -12.83
CA ARG A 24 -15.84 0.04 -14.09
C ARG A 24 -15.94 -1.22 -14.94
N MET A 25 -16.04 -2.38 -14.29
CA MET A 25 -16.15 -3.69 -14.93
C MET A 25 -17.60 -4.07 -15.27
N SER A 26 -18.60 -3.42 -14.68
CA SER A 26 -20.02 -3.79 -14.82
C SER A 26 -20.57 -3.69 -16.25
N ASN A 27 -19.98 -2.83 -17.08
CA ASN A 27 -20.33 -2.68 -18.50
C ASN A 27 -19.53 -3.62 -19.42
N LEU A 28 -18.55 -4.35 -18.87
CA LEU A 28 -17.75 -5.32 -19.61
C LEU A 28 -18.44 -6.67 -19.60
N SER A 29 -18.33 -7.40 -20.72
CA SER A 29 -18.67 -8.82 -20.75
C SER A 29 -17.78 -9.60 -19.79
N HIS A 30 -18.26 -10.76 -19.31
CA HIS A 30 -17.50 -11.63 -18.43
C HIS A 30 -16.09 -11.95 -18.97
N ASN A 31 -15.95 -12.15 -20.28
CA ASN A 31 -14.68 -12.41 -20.93
C ASN A 31 -13.74 -11.19 -20.90
N GLU A 32 -14.28 -9.97 -21.05
CA GLU A 32 -13.50 -8.74 -20.93
C GLU A 32 -13.02 -8.52 -19.49
N VAL A 33 -13.84 -8.84 -18.49
CA VAL A 33 -13.44 -8.79 -17.07
C VAL A 33 -12.26 -9.72 -16.80
N ILE A 34 -12.31 -10.95 -17.32
CA ILE A 34 -11.20 -11.92 -17.22
C ILE A 34 -9.95 -11.37 -17.92
N ASN A 35 -10.09 -10.87 -19.15
CA ASN A 35 -8.95 -10.33 -19.91
C ASN A 35 -8.28 -9.14 -19.23
N VAL A 36 -9.06 -8.28 -18.56
CA VAL A 36 -8.52 -7.17 -17.77
C VAL A 36 -7.75 -7.70 -16.57
N LYS A 37 -8.31 -8.65 -15.80
CA LYS A 37 -7.59 -9.26 -14.66
C LYS A 37 -6.28 -9.91 -15.08
N LEU A 38 -6.30 -10.66 -16.18
CA LEU A 38 -5.09 -11.26 -16.77
C LEU A 38 -4.06 -10.18 -17.16
N ALA A 39 -4.50 -9.06 -17.72
CA ALA A 39 -3.60 -7.97 -18.07
C ALA A 39 -2.95 -7.31 -16.85
N PHE A 40 -3.69 -7.13 -15.75
CA PHE A 40 -3.12 -6.67 -14.48
C PHE A 40 -2.11 -7.68 -13.92
N PHE A 41 -2.43 -8.97 -13.95
CA PHE A 41 -1.52 -10.03 -13.53
C PHE A 41 -0.23 -10.05 -14.37
N ASP A 42 -0.35 -10.04 -15.71
CA ASP A 42 0.79 -10.04 -16.63
C ASP A 42 1.75 -8.87 -16.38
N VAL A 43 1.20 -7.66 -16.20
CA VAL A 43 2.00 -6.48 -15.86
C VAL A 43 2.68 -6.65 -14.50
N THR A 44 1.95 -7.14 -13.50
CA THR A 44 2.51 -7.37 -12.16
C THR A 44 3.62 -8.41 -12.19
N LYS A 45 3.45 -9.50 -12.95
CA LYS A 45 4.47 -10.51 -13.17
C LYS A 45 5.72 -9.94 -13.83
N LYS A 46 5.58 -9.08 -14.84
CA LYS A 46 6.73 -8.38 -15.46
C LYS A 46 7.46 -7.48 -14.46
N LEU A 47 6.72 -6.76 -13.63
CA LEU A 47 7.29 -5.91 -12.57
C LEU A 47 8.01 -6.77 -11.50
N ALA A 48 7.37 -7.82 -11.01
CA ALA A 48 7.93 -8.82 -10.09
C ALA A 48 9.24 -9.40 -10.59
N LYS A 49 9.24 -9.85 -11.85
CA LYS A 49 10.43 -10.39 -12.48
C LYS A 49 11.57 -9.38 -12.56
N LYS A 50 11.25 -8.12 -12.86
CA LYS A 50 12.26 -7.06 -13.00
C LYS A 50 12.85 -6.62 -11.67
N TYR A 51 12.03 -6.36 -10.66
CA TYR A 51 12.48 -5.73 -9.40
C TYR A 51 12.85 -6.74 -8.31
N TYR A 52 12.28 -7.95 -8.36
CA TYR A 52 12.49 -8.97 -7.35
C TYR A 52 13.01 -10.31 -7.90
N ASN A 53 13.14 -10.44 -9.23
CA ASN A 53 13.44 -11.71 -9.91
C ASN A 53 12.46 -12.83 -9.52
N GLU A 54 11.23 -12.47 -9.19
CA GLU A 54 10.16 -13.37 -8.76
C GLU A 54 9.31 -13.80 -9.96
N ASP A 55 8.97 -15.09 -10.04
CA ASP A 55 8.02 -15.63 -11.02
C ASP A 55 6.68 -15.85 -10.31
N LEU A 56 5.72 -14.97 -10.57
CA LEU A 56 4.38 -15.08 -10.00
C LEU A 56 3.55 -16.14 -10.74
N ASP A 57 2.80 -16.90 -9.94
CA ASP A 57 1.75 -17.82 -10.38
C ASP A 57 0.38 -17.13 -10.35
N GLU A 58 -0.50 -17.51 -11.28
CA GLU A 58 -1.76 -16.80 -11.58
C GLU A 58 -2.84 -16.94 -10.50
N ILE A 59 -2.68 -17.87 -9.55
CA ILE A 59 -3.76 -18.28 -8.65
C ILE A 59 -4.14 -17.13 -7.70
N ASP A 60 -5.40 -16.69 -7.80
CA ASP A 60 -6.08 -15.69 -6.96
C ASP A 60 -5.56 -14.25 -7.05
N PHE A 61 -4.94 -13.85 -8.17
CA PHE A 61 -4.51 -12.45 -8.35
C PHE A 61 -5.69 -11.47 -8.43
N SER A 62 -5.66 -10.43 -7.59
CA SER A 62 -6.62 -9.32 -7.60
C SER A 62 -5.98 -8.01 -8.08
N ILE A 63 -6.80 -7.06 -8.56
CA ILE A 63 -6.32 -5.71 -8.91
C ILE A 63 -5.75 -4.98 -7.69
N LEU A 64 -6.22 -5.31 -6.48
CA LEU A 64 -5.64 -4.77 -5.25
C LEU A 64 -4.21 -5.25 -5.05
N ASP A 65 -3.86 -6.47 -5.49
CA ASP A 65 -2.50 -6.98 -5.40
C ASP A 65 -1.55 -6.22 -6.32
N PHE A 66 -2.02 -5.78 -7.50
CA PHE A 66 -1.25 -4.85 -8.33
C PHE A 66 -0.88 -3.58 -7.55
N ALA A 67 -1.86 -2.91 -6.92
CA ALA A 67 -1.60 -1.68 -6.17
C ALA A 67 -0.60 -1.89 -5.02
N LYS A 68 -0.75 -2.99 -4.27
CA LYS A 68 0.21 -3.36 -3.21
C LYS A 68 1.62 -3.57 -3.77
N TYR A 69 1.73 -4.23 -4.92
CA TYR A 69 3.02 -4.49 -5.56
C TYR A 69 3.71 -3.20 -6.01
N ILE A 70 2.94 -2.24 -6.55
CA ILE A 70 3.44 -0.90 -6.85
C ILE A 70 3.98 -0.22 -5.58
N GLU A 71 3.24 -0.29 -4.47
CA GLU A 71 3.68 0.29 -3.19
C GLU A 71 4.96 -0.36 -2.68
N SER A 72 5.10 -1.68 -2.75
CA SER A 72 6.33 -2.40 -2.37
C SER A 72 7.52 -1.98 -3.24
N ILE A 73 7.36 -1.95 -4.58
CA ILE A 73 8.45 -1.56 -5.48
C ILE A 73 8.92 -0.14 -5.18
N VAL A 74 7.98 0.79 -5.02
CA VAL A 74 8.30 2.19 -4.72
C VAL A 74 8.94 2.35 -3.35
N TYR A 75 8.51 1.57 -2.35
CA TYR A 75 9.14 1.53 -1.04
C TYR A 75 10.59 1.02 -1.11
N ASP A 76 10.83 -0.12 -1.74
CA ASP A 76 12.17 -0.72 -1.81
C ASP A 76 13.15 0.09 -2.65
N ASN A 77 12.65 0.86 -3.62
CA ASN A 77 13.44 1.71 -4.50
C ASN A 77 13.33 3.20 -4.14
N TYR A 78 12.82 3.51 -2.95
CA TYR A 78 12.64 4.89 -2.53
C TYR A 78 13.97 5.65 -2.52
N SER A 79 13.92 6.91 -2.95
CA SER A 79 15.06 7.81 -2.89
C SER A 79 14.59 9.24 -2.73
N GLU A 80 15.23 9.99 -1.84
CA GLU A 80 15.02 11.45 -1.73
C GLU A 80 15.42 12.17 -3.04
N HIS A 81 16.24 11.54 -3.90
CA HIS A 81 16.61 12.09 -5.19
C HIS A 81 15.49 11.91 -6.22
N PHE A 82 14.73 12.98 -6.47
CA PHE A 82 13.57 13.00 -7.36
C PHE A 82 13.86 12.42 -8.76
N GLY A 83 15.06 12.64 -9.31
CA GLY A 83 15.44 12.07 -10.62
C GLY A 83 15.44 10.54 -10.66
N LYS A 84 15.78 9.87 -9.55
CA LYS A 84 15.77 8.40 -9.48
C LYS A 84 14.34 7.86 -9.42
N LEU A 85 13.48 8.52 -8.65
CA LEU A 85 12.06 8.17 -8.58
C LEU A 85 11.33 8.42 -9.91
N ASN A 86 11.65 9.49 -10.63
CA ASN A 86 11.11 9.71 -11.97
C ASN A 86 11.56 8.63 -12.95
N GLN A 87 12.82 8.20 -12.87
CA GLN A 87 13.29 7.08 -13.69
C GLN A 87 12.52 5.80 -13.35
N LEU A 88 12.36 5.47 -12.06
CA LEU A 88 11.57 4.32 -11.62
C LEU A 88 10.13 4.39 -12.16
N LYS A 89 9.47 5.54 -12.03
CA LYS A 89 8.12 5.77 -12.56
C LYS A 89 8.05 5.50 -14.06
N SER A 90 8.91 6.14 -14.85
CA SER A 90 8.94 5.97 -16.30
C SER A 90 9.18 4.52 -16.71
N GLU A 91 10.05 3.80 -16.00
CA GLU A 91 10.31 2.38 -16.27
C GLU A 91 9.09 1.49 -16.01
N MET A 92 8.33 1.77 -14.96
CA MET A 92 7.08 1.05 -14.66
C MET A 92 5.99 1.40 -15.68
N GLU A 93 5.85 2.68 -16.05
CA GLU A 93 4.92 3.13 -17.09
C GLU A 93 5.21 2.46 -18.44
N CYS A 94 6.49 2.32 -18.83
CA CYS A 94 6.87 1.58 -20.03
C CYS A 94 6.35 0.13 -20.02
N ILE A 95 6.50 -0.58 -18.89
CA ILE A 95 6.01 -1.96 -18.75
C ILE A 95 4.48 -2.01 -18.85
N ILE A 96 3.78 -1.04 -18.25
CA ILE A 96 2.32 -0.94 -18.31
C ILE A 96 1.86 -0.66 -19.74
N HIS A 97 2.52 0.23 -20.47
CA HIS A 97 2.16 0.61 -21.84
C HIS A 97 2.33 -0.51 -22.86
N GLU A 98 3.11 -1.56 -22.57
CA GLU A 98 3.16 -2.77 -23.40
C GLU A 98 1.85 -3.58 -23.35
N SER A 99 0.98 -3.35 -22.36
CA SER A 99 -0.30 -4.02 -22.24
C SER A 99 -1.36 -3.43 -23.18
N LYS A 100 -2.18 -4.31 -23.77
CA LYS A 100 -3.36 -3.91 -24.54
C LYS A 100 -4.42 -3.19 -23.69
N HIS A 101 -4.39 -3.37 -22.36
CA HIS A 101 -5.30 -2.72 -21.41
C HIS A 101 -4.60 -1.61 -20.60
N SER A 102 -3.53 -1.04 -21.14
CA SER A 102 -2.71 -0.02 -20.46
C SER A 102 -3.53 1.15 -19.92
N ASP A 103 -4.53 1.64 -20.66
CA ASP A 103 -5.41 2.73 -20.20
C ASP A 103 -6.15 2.40 -18.89
N MET A 104 -6.57 1.14 -18.69
CA MET A 104 -7.23 0.72 -17.46
C MET A 104 -6.23 0.55 -16.33
N ILE A 105 -5.07 -0.05 -16.61
CA ILE A 105 -4.02 -0.28 -15.62
C ILE A 105 -3.43 1.06 -15.12
N MET A 106 -3.22 2.01 -16.03
CA MET A 106 -2.72 3.35 -15.71
C MET A 106 -3.66 4.14 -14.79
N ARG A 107 -4.98 3.85 -14.79
CA ARG A 107 -5.93 4.48 -13.84
C ARG A 107 -5.78 3.97 -12.42
N GLU A 108 -5.26 2.76 -12.23
CA GLU A 108 -4.96 2.19 -10.92
C GLU A 108 -3.49 2.39 -10.50
N PHE A 109 -2.62 2.77 -11.44
CA PHE A 109 -1.22 3.07 -11.18
C PHE A 109 -1.04 4.47 -10.55
N ASP A 110 -1.23 4.55 -9.23
CA ASP A 110 -1.00 5.78 -8.47
C ASP A 110 0.41 5.81 -7.85
N PHE A 111 1.41 6.09 -8.69
CA PHE A 111 2.81 6.18 -8.27
C PHE A 111 3.04 7.27 -7.23
N ASP A 112 2.38 8.43 -7.36
CA ASP A 112 2.58 9.55 -6.44
C ASP A 112 2.03 9.23 -5.04
N LYS A 113 0.94 8.46 -4.94
CA LYS A 113 0.46 7.91 -3.68
C LYS A 113 1.43 6.90 -3.08
N ALA A 114 1.91 5.94 -3.88
CA ALA A 114 2.93 4.99 -3.42
C ALA A 114 4.19 5.71 -2.92
N ARG A 115 4.64 6.76 -3.61
CA ARG A 115 5.77 7.59 -3.19
C ARG A 115 5.53 8.26 -1.84
N ARG A 116 4.37 8.89 -1.64
CA ARG A 116 4.03 9.56 -0.37
C ARG A 116 4.00 8.56 0.80
N LYS A 117 3.50 7.35 0.57
CA LYS A 117 3.55 6.28 1.59
C LYS A 117 4.99 5.88 1.88
N ALA A 118 5.81 5.67 0.85
CA ALA A 118 7.22 5.32 1.02
C ALA A 118 7.99 6.40 1.80
N GLU A 119 7.77 7.68 1.51
CA GLU A 119 8.38 8.81 2.22
C GLU A 119 8.11 8.75 3.74
N ILE A 120 6.87 8.47 4.14
CA ILE A 120 6.51 8.29 5.56
C ILE A 120 7.24 7.08 6.15
N ARG A 121 7.19 5.94 5.46
CA ARG A 121 7.74 4.66 5.96
C ARG A 121 9.27 4.71 6.13
N HIS A 122 9.97 5.44 5.26
CA HIS A 122 11.43 5.60 5.34
C HIS A 122 11.87 6.56 6.44
N ASN A 123 10.99 7.46 6.91
CA ASN A 123 11.32 8.37 7.99
C ASN A 123 10.11 8.75 8.85
N PHE A 124 9.67 7.81 9.70
CA PHE A 124 8.56 8.04 10.63
C PHE A 124 8.82 9.21 11.59
N ALA A 125 10.06 9.45 12.01
CA ALA A 125 10.38 10.57 12.90
C ALA A 125 10.09 11.93 12.24
N ASP A 126 10.52 12.11 10.99
CA ASP A 126 10.20 13.31 10.22
C ASP A 126 8.69 13.44 9.96
N ALA A 127 8.01 12.34 9.60
CA ALA A 127 6.56 12.35 9.43
C ALA A 127 5.80 12.73 10.72
N LEU A 128 6.15 12.14 11.86
CA LEU A 128 5.55 12.42 13.18
C LEU A 128 5.85 13.83 13.68
N SER A 129 6.94 14.46 13.20
CA SER A 129 7.21 15.87 13.47
C SER A 129 6.26 16.82 12.74
N LYS A 130 5.68 16.38 11.61
CA LYS A 130 4.85 17.20 10.71
C LYS A 130 3.35 16.94 10.83
N TYR A 131 2.96 15.73 11.20
CA TYR A 131 1.57 15.26 11.18
C TYR A 131 1.17 14.61 12.52
N GLU A 132 -0.13 14.56 12.79
CA GLU A 132 -0.69 13.77 13.89
C GLU A 132 -0.79 12.27 13.53
N GLY A 133 -0.99 11.43 14.56
CA GLY A 133 -1.01 9.98 14.40
C GLY A 133 -2.13 9.51 13.46
N ASP A 134 -3.34 10.02 13.66
CA ASP A 134 -4.49 9.74 12.81
C ASP A 134 -4.31 10.21 11.35
N GLU A 135 -3.63 11.33 11.14
CA GLU A 135 -3.29 11.84 9.81
C GLU A 135 -2.31 10.91 9.08
N ILE A 136 -1.29 10.40 9.79
CA ILE A 136 -0.35 9.42 9.24
C ILE A 136 -1.09 8.12 8.90
N ALA A 137 -1.99 7.65 9.78
CA ALA A 137 -2.80 6.46 9.53
C ALA A 137 -3.61 6.60 8.23
N LYS A 138 -4.29 7.75 8.04
CA LYS A 138 -5.04 8.07 6.82
C LYS A 138 -4.15 8.11 5.58
N LYS A 139 -2.96 8.72 5.67
CA LYS A 139 -2.00 8.78 4.55
C LYS A 139 -1.46 7.40 4.16
N LEU A 140 -1.30 6.51 5.13
CA LEU A 140 -0.94 5.11 4.91
C LEU A 140 -2.16 4.22 4.61
N GLU A 141 -3.36 4.79 4.58
CA GLU A 141 -4.64 4.08 4.37
C GLU A 141 -4.90 2.96 5.36
N PHE A 142 -4.47 3.13 6.61
CA PHE A 142 -4.67 2.14 7.68
C PHE A 142 -4.03 0.79 7.32
N THR A 143 -2.78 0.85 6.81
CA THR A 143 -2.01 -0.32 6.41
C THR A 143 -0.59 -0.31 6.98
N LEU A 144 -0.45 -0.24 8.31
CA LEU A 144 0.86 -0.46 8.92
C LEU A 144 1.41 -1.87 8.62
N TRP A 145 2.67 -1.91 8.17
CA TRP A 145 3.45 -3.13 7.94
C TRP A 145 4.25 -3.49 9.18
N LYS A 146 4.69 -4.75 9.26
CA LYS A 146 5.53 -5.23 10.37
C LYS A 146 6.75 -4.32 10.61
N ASN A 147 7.44 -3.88 9.56
CA ASN A 147 8.61 -3.01 9.69
C ASN A 147 8.25 -1.62 10.23
N ASP A 148 7.07 -1.08 9.91
CA ASP A 148 6.62 0.17 10.50
C ASP A 148 6.45 0.02 12.01
N LEU A 149 5.82 -1.08 12.43
CA LEU A 149 5.59 -1.36 13.84
C LEU A 149 6.92 -1.50 14.61
N CYS A 150 7.95 -2.07 13.98
CA CYS A 150 9.31 -2.10 14.54
C CYS A 150 9.89 -0.70 14.73
N GLU A 151 9.79 0.16 13.71
CA GLU A 151 10.33 1.51 13.76
C GLU A 151 9.57 2.39 14.75
N LEU A 152 8.24 2.29 14.78
CA LEU A 152 7.39 2.95 15.77
C LEU A 152 7.71 2.48 17.19
N ALA A 153 7.96 1.17 17.40
CA ALA A 153 8.42 0.65 18.69
C ALA A 153 9.75 1.28 19.11
N ARG A 154 10.71 1.38 18.17
CA ARG A 154 12.02 1.96 18.40
C ARG A 154 11.94 3.43 18.82
N LEU A 155 11.14 4.23 18.11
CA LEU A 155 10.91 5.64 18.42
C LEU A 155 10.21 5.81 19.77
N HIS A 156 9.14 5.04 20.02
CA HIS A 156 8.39 5.11 21.27
C HIS A 156 9.26 4.71 22.47
N LYS A 157 10.09 3.66 22.34
CA LYS A 157 11.05 3.22 23.37
C LYS A 157 12.11 4.29 23.69
N ALA A 158 12.45 5.12 22.71
CA ALA A 158 13.36 6.26 22.87
C ALA A 158 12.67 7.52 23.44
N ASP A 159 11.42 7.42 23.90
CA ASP A 159 10.59 8.52 24.42
C ASP A 159 10.29 9.60 23.36
N LEU A 160 10.32 9.24 22.07
CA LEU A 160 10.02 10.13 20.96
C LEU A 160 8.58 9.94 20.45
N PHE A 161 7.86 11.04 20.29
CA PHE A 161 6.52 11.10 19.66
C PHE A 161 5.47 10.15 20.27
N ARG A 162 5.60 9.78 21.55
CA ARG A 162 4.80 8.72 22.18
C ARG A 162 3.31 8.83 21.96
N THR A 163 2.71 9.99 22.28
CA THR A 163 1.26 10.22 22.11
C THR A 163 0.82 10.05 20.66
N LYS A 164 1.62 10.52 19.69
CA LYS A 164 1.31 10.41 18.26
C LYS A 164 1.42 8.97 17.77
N ILE A 165 2.40 8.22 18.29
CA ILE A 165 2.55 6.79 17.98
C ILE A 165 1.37 6.00 18.55
N GLU A 166 0.99 6.26 19.81
CA GLU A 166 -0.17 5.62 20.44
C GLU A 166 -1.48 5.93 19.69
N ASP A 167 -1.66 7.17 19.23
CA ASP A 167 -2.81 7.59 18.42
C ASP A 167 -2.82 6.93 17.03
N LEU A 168 -1.68 6.87 16.35
CA LEU A 168 -1.50 6.15 15.08
C LEU A 168 -1.88 4.67 15.22
N LEU A 169 -1.32 3.99 16.23
CA LEU A 169 -1.62 2.57 16.49
C LEU A 169 -3.10 2.35 16.80
N THR A 170 -3.70 3.22 17.59
CA THR A 170 -5.14 3.14 17.93
C THR A 170 -6.01 3.35 16.69
N THR A 171 -5.67 4.34 15.86
CA THR A 171 -6.40 4.65 14.63
C THR A 171 -6.32 3.51 13.61
N ASP A 172 -5.17 2.84 13.54
CA ASP A 172 -4.95 1.69 12.66
C ASP A 172 -5.31 0.34 13.33
N ASN A 173 -6.15 0.36 14.37
CA ASN A 173 -6.69 -0.80 15.09
C ASN A 173 -5.66 -1.71 15.79
N PHE A 174 -4.43 -1.24 16.03
CA PHE A 174 -3.41 -1.91 16.83
C PHE A 174 -3.54 -1.59 18.33
N HIS A 175 -4.75 -1.71 18.90
CA HIS A 175 -5.02 -1.33 20.30
C HIS A 175 -4.22 -2.12 21.33
N GLU A 176 -4.04 -3.43 21.12
CA GLU A 176 -3.24 -4.26 22.02
C GLU A 176 -1.78 -3.81 22.03
N LEU A 177 -1.23 -3.54 20.85
CA LEU A 177 0.13 -3.04 20.66
C LEU A 177 0.32 -1.68 21.35
N CYS A 178 -0.62 -0.77 21.17
CA CYS A 178 -0.65 0.53 21.85
C CYS A 178 -0.61 0.36 23.39
N ALA A 179 -1.44 -0.53 23.94
CA ALA A 179 -1.48 -0.78 25.38
C ALA A 179 -0.18 -1.40 25.91
N ARG A 180 0.54 -2.17 25.10
CA ARG A 180 1.86 -2.72 25.44
C ARG A 180 2.95 -1.65 25.41
N PHE A 181 2.97 -0.80 24.37
CA PHE A 181 3.92 0.32 24.29
C PHE A 181 3.78 1.27 25.48
N ALA A 182 2.54 1.62 25.87
CA ALA A 182 2.28 2.46 27.03
C ALA A 182 2.83 1.87 28.35
N LYS A 183 2.95 0.55 28.45
CA LYS A 183 3.54 -0.19 29.58
C LYS A 183 5.06 -0.40 29.46
N GLY A 184 5.67 0.05 28.37
CA GLY A 184 7.09 -0.20 28.07
C GLY A 184 7.39 -1.63 27.61
N ASP A 185 6.37 -2.40 27.24
CA ASP A 185 6.53 -3.74 26.68
C ASP A 185 6.64 -3.67 25.15
N TYR A 186 7.87 -3.87 24.67
CA TYR A 186 8.21 -3.92 23.25
C TYR A 186 8.62 -5.32 22.81
N TYR A 187 8.24 -6.38 23.54
CA TYR A 187 8.69 -7.76 23.33
C TYR A 187 8.20 -8.40 22.00
N ILE A 188 7.70 -7.58 21.09
CA ILE A 188 7.10 -7.98 19.83
C ILE A 188 8.20 -8.21 18.78
N TYR A 189 9.45 -7.84 19.09
CA TYR A 189 10.60 -7.90 18.18
C TYR A 189 11.92 -8.32 18.86
N ALA A 190 11.88 -8.93 20.04
CA ALA A 190 13.08 -9.34 20.80
C ALA A 190 13.86 -10.53 20.20
N GLU A 191 13.54 -10.98 18.99
CA GLU A 191 14.29 -12.00 18.27
C GLU A 191 14.49 -11.61 16.81
N GLN A 192 15.24 -10.56 16.56
CA GLN A 192 15.98 -10.34 15.30
C GLN A 192 17.33 -9.68 15.64
N ASP A 193 18.13 -10.38 16.43
CA ASP A 193 19.60 -10.21 16.45
C ASP A 193 20.21 -11.11 15.36
#